data_AF-U2PXP2-F1
#
_entry.id   AF-U2PXP2-F1
#
_cell.length_a   1.000
_cell.length_b   1.000
_cell.length_c   1.000
_cell.angle_alpha   90.00
_cell.angle_beta   90.00
_cell.angle_gamma   90.00
#
_symmetry.space_group_name_H-M   'P 1'
#
loop_
_entity.id
_entity.type
_entity.pdbx_description
1 polymer ?
#
loop_
_entity_poly.entity_id
_entity_poly.type
_entity_poly.pdbx_seq_one_letter_code
_entity_poly.pdbx_strand_id
1 'polypeptide(L)'
;MKKSKKLIGIALLLMSMSYIGNARTMNGAGKNQNVKKTAAVKNNTKELNSQEYAQVLSNFRKKAERYLKTGDKISLVDDYVNDIENAKVSEKALEDNKKADMEVFGMVEVAIFMKSMYSDGVEAKNLTDADYKRIQKKFASTNKFKQLEGYVQIQPVTQ
;
A
#
# COMPACT_ATOMS: atom_id res chain seq x y z
N MET A 1 -0.28 15.46 -36.55
CA MET A 1 0.28 14.87 -35.31
C MET A 1 -0.84 14.45 -34.37
N LYS A 2 -1.13 13.15 -34.27
CA LYS A 2 -2.04 12.63 -33.23
C LYS A 2 -1.25 12.53 -31.92
N LYS A 3 -1.65 13.29 -30.91
CA LYS A 3 -1.10 13.19 -29.54
C LYS A 3 -1.39 11.80 -29.01
N SER A 4 -0.40 10.92 -29.02
CA SER A 4 -0.45 9.62 -28.35
C SER A 4 -0.63 9.88 -26.85
N LYS A 5 -1.85 9.63 -26.36
CA LYS A 5 -2.12 9.50 -24.93
C LYS A 5 -1.31 8.30 -24.45
N LYS A 6 -0.17 8.55 -23.81
CA LYS A 6 0.61 7.49 -23.15
C LYS A 6 -0.29 6.84 -22.09
N LEU A 7 -0.67 5.60 -22.35
CA LEU A 7 -1.23 4.69 -21.33
C LEU A 7 -0.09 4.36 -20.37
N ILE A 8 0.07 5.21 -19.35
CA ILE A 8 0.92 4.90 -18.20
C ILE A 8 0.02 4.19 -17.20
N GLY A 9 0.34 2.94 -16.88
CA GLY A 9 -0.20 2.29 -15.68
C GLY A 9 -0.67 0.85 -15.87
N ILE A 10 0.24 -0.08 -16.19
CA ILE A 10 0.08 -1.53 -15.91
C ILE A 10 1.42 -2.17 -15.43
N ALA A 11 2.48 -1.39 -15.14
CA ALA A 11 3.85 -1.90 -15.20
C ALA A 11 4.49 -2.46 -13.90
N LEU A 12 3.74 -2.87 -12.88
CA LEU A 12 4.36 -3.42 -11.65
C LEU A 12 3.83 -4.79 -11.19
N LEU A 13 2.96 -5.43 -11.98
CA LEU A 13 2.19 -6.59 -11.52
C LEU A 13 2.88 -7.97 -11.57
N LEU A 14 4.19 -8.10 -11.80
CA LEU A 14 4.79 -9.44 -12.04
C LEU A 14 6.12 -9.81 -11.34
N MET A 15 6.65 -9.06 -10.37
CA MET A 15 7.91 -9.47 -9.70
C MET A 15 7.75 -10.29 -8.41
N SER A 16 6.54 -10.65 -7.97
CA SER A 16 6.36 -11.37 -6.71
C SER A 16 5.50 -12.64 -6.78
N MET A 17 5.53 -13.37 -7.89
CA MET A 17 5.05 -14.77 -7.94
C MET A 17 6.22 -15.75 -7.83
N SER A 18 6.93 -15.75 -6.70
CA SER A 18 7.91 -16.80 -6.37
C SER A 18 8.16 -16.93 -4.87
N TYR A 19 7.14 -16.87 -3.99
CA TYR A 19 7.27 -17.41 -2.63
C TYR A 19 5.95 -18.02 -2.14
N ILE A 20 5.61 -19.19 -2.68
CA ILE A 20 4.76 -20.15 -1.99
C ILE A 20 5.65 -20.84 -0.95
N GLY A 21 5.35 -20.67 0.34
CA GLY A 21 6.13 -21.30 1.40
C GLY A 21 5.64 -21.01 2.83
N ASN A 22 4.70 -21.84 3.28
CA ASN A 22 4.44 -22.23 4.67
C ASN A 22 3.72 -21.24 5.61
N ALA A 23 2.40 -21.36 5.68
CA ALA A 23 1.60 -20.81 6.77
C ALA A 23 1.70 -21.73 8.01
N ARG A 24 2.18 -21.18 9.14
CA ARG A 24 1.84 -21.72 10.47
C ARG A 24 0.89 -20.75 11.16
N THR A 25 -0.26 -21.29 11.51
CA THR A 25 -1.29 -20.65 12.32
C THR A 25 -0.84 -20.65 13.78
N MET A 26 -1.15 -19.59 14.53
CA MET A 26 -1.50 -19.73 15.95
C MET A 26 -2.25 -18.48 16.44
N ASN A 27 -3.37 -18.77 17.10
CA ASN A 27 -4.35 -17.85 17.65
C ASN A 27 -3.82 -17.10 18.88
N GLY A 28 -4.30 -15.88 19.08
CA GLY A 28 -4.14 -15.13 20.33
C GLY A 28 -5.08 -13.93 20.38
N ALA A 29 -6.24 -14.11 21.02
CA ALA A 29 -7.27 -13.10 21.22
C ALA A 29 -6.81 -11.94 22.13
N GLY A 30 -7.31 -10.72 21.89
CA GLY A 30 -7.05 -9.61 22.81
C GLY A 30 -7.64 -8.25 22.43
N LYS A 31 -8.93 -8.08 22.75
CA LYS A 31 -9.63 -6.84 23.16
C LYS A 31 -9.58 -5.59 22.25
N ASN A 32 -10.75 -5.31 21.67
CA ASN A 32 -11.17 -4.00 21.17
C ASN A 32 -11.11 -2.94 22.27
N GLN A 33 -10.43 -1.82 22.01
CA GLN A 33 -10.68 -0.57 22.72
C GLN A 33 -10.99 0.53 21.70
N ASN A 34 -12.20 1.06 21.87
CA ASN A 34 -12.79 2.15 21.14
C ASN A 34 -12.12 3.45 21.59
N VAL A 35 -11.29 4.08 20.74
CA VAL A 35 -10.68 5.38 21.03
C VAL A 35 -11.14 6.37 19.98
N LYS A 36 -11.80 7.44 20.46
CA LYS A 36 -12.33 8.57 19.70
C LYS A 36 -11.26 9.12 18.75
N LYS A 37 -11.63 9.25 17.47
CA LYS A 37 -10.82 9.76 16.37
C LYS A 37 -10.67 11.28 16.51
N THR A 38 -9.57 11.73 17.10
CA THR A 38 -9.05 13.07 16.87
C THR A 38 -8.00 12.94 15.76
N ALA A 39 -8.27 13.55 14.60
CA ALA A 39 -7.31 13.63 13.50
C ALA A 39 -6.18 14.61 13.86
N ALA A 40 -5.32 14.19 14.78
CA ALA A 40 -4.02 14.82 14.96
C ALA A 40 -3.11 14.22 13.88
N VAL A 41 -2.69 15.06 12.92
CA VAL A 41 -1.56 14.74 12.05
C VAL A 41 -0.35 14.57 12.96
N LYS A 42 -0.07 13.32 13.31
CA LYS A 42 1.01 12.94 14.21
C LYS A 42 2.30 13.10 13.42
N ASN A 43 2.86 14.32 13.42
CA ASN A 43 4.21 14.57 12.93
C ASN A 43 5.17 13.84 13.86
N ASN A 44 5.38 12.54 13.63
CA ASN A 44 6.39 11.77 14.32
C ASN A 44 7.75 12.26 13.82
N THR A 45 8.32 13.24 14.52
CA THR A 45 9.67 13.76 14.24
C THR A 45 10.74 12.69 14.47
N LYS A 46 10.41 11.67 15.28
CA LYS A 46 11.26 10.53 15.57
C LYS A 46 11.44 9.65 14.33
N GLU A 47 12.69 9.37 14.01
CA GLU A 47 13.08 8.33 13.06
C GLU A 47 12.90 6.95 13.69
N LEU A 48 12.16 6.07 13.03
CA LEU A 48 11.81 4.74 13.52
C LEU A 48 12.97 3.76 13.34
N ASN A 49 13.21 2.97 14.38
CA ASN A 49 14.07 1.80 14.30
C ASN A 49 13.33 0.58 13.72
N SER A 50 14.04 -0.53 13.51
CA SER A 50 13.53 -1.72 12.83
C SER A 50 12.29 -2.32 13.51
N GLN A 51 12.27 -2.37 14.85
CA GLN A 51 11.15 -2.92 15.60
C GLN A 51 9.92 -2.00 15.56
N GLU A 52 10.13 -0.69 15.69
CA GLU A 52 9.04 0.28 15.63
C GLU A 52 8.40 0.31 14.24
N TYR A 53 9.20 0.24 13.19
CA TYR A 53 8.69 0.19 11.83
C TYR A 53 7.97 -1.12 11.52
N ALA A 54 8.47 -2.27 11.99
CA ALA A 54 7.76 -3.54 11.92
C ALA A 54 6.36 -3.45 12.54
N GLN A 55 6.23 -2.76 13.67
CA GLN A 55 4.95 -2.55 14.33
C GLN A 55 4.01 -1.67 13.50
N VAL A 56 4.52 -0.62 12.87
CA VAL A 56 3.75 0.24 11.95
C VAL A 56 3.23 -0.57 10.77
N LEU A 57 4.08 -1.37 10.11
CA LEU A 57 3.69 -2.25 9.01
C LEU A 57 2.62 -3.28 9.44
N SER A 58 2.80 -3.90 10.61
CA SER A 58 1.83 -4.85 11.16
C SER A 58 0.47 -4.21 11.45
N ASN A 59 0.48 -3.01 12.02
CA ASN A 59 -0.75 -2.26 12.29
C ASN A 59 -1.46 -1.84 11.01
N PHE A 60 -0.70 -1.37 10.00
CA PHE A 60 -1.26 -1.03 8.70
C PHE A 60 -1.88 -2.25 8.03
N ARG A 61 -1.20 -3.40 8.01
CA ARG A 61 -1.72 -4.65 7.44
C ARG A 61 -3.07 -5.05 8.02
N LYS A 62 -3.23 -4.96 9.35
CA LYS A 62 -4.53 -5.24 10.03
C LYS A 62 -5.63 -4.28 9.60
N LYS A 63 -5.31 -3.01 9.35
CA LYS A 63 -6.27 -2.04 8.79
C LYS A 63 -6.61 -2.39 7.35
N ALA A 64 -5.58 -2.66 6.54
CA ALA A 64 -5.72 -3.00 5.13
C ALA A 64 -6.63 -4.22 4.94
N GLU A 65 -6.44 -5.30 5.70
CA GLU A 65 -7.33 -6.48 5.65
C GLU A 65 -8.82 -6.12 5.86
N ARG A 66 -9.12 -5.17 6.75
CA ARG A 66 -10.49 -4.68 6.94
C ARG A 66 -10.98 -3.88 5.73
N TYR A 67 -10.17 -2.97 5.21
CA TYR A 67 -10.51 -2.17 4.03
C TYR A 67 -10.72 -3.03 2.78
N LEU A 68 -9.90 -4.06 2.59
CA LEU A 68 -10.03 -5.01 1.50
C LEU A 68 -11.30 -5.85 1.63
N LYS A 69 -11.71 -6.21 2.85
CA LYS A 69 -12.99 -6.90 3.09
C LYS A 69 -14.20 -6.02 2.79
N THR A 70 -14.16 -4.75 3.18
CA THR A 70 -15.29 -3.81 2.97
C THR A 70 -15.30 -3.17 1.58
N GLY A 71 -14.16 -3.18 0.89
CA GLY A 71 -13.95 -2.47 -0.36
C GLY A 71 -13.60 -0.98 -0.19
N ASP A 72 -13.25 -0.53 1.02
CA ASP A 72 -12.92 0.87 1.30
C ASP A 72 -11.49 1.23 0.84
N LYS A 73 -11.35 1.33 -0.49
CA LYS A 73 -10.06 1.62 -1.13
C LYS A 73 -9.57 3.05 -0.87
N ILE A 74 -10.46 3.99 -0.55
CA ILE A 74 -10.08 5.37 -0.23
C ILE A 74 -9.33 5.40 1.09
N SER A 75 -9.91 4.84 2.16
CA SER A 75 -9.24 4.77 3.46
C SER A 75 -7.95 3.96 3.40
N LEU A 76 -7.91 2.91 2.57
CA LEU A 76 -6.68 2.13 2.35
C LEU A 76 -5.52 3.00 1.86
N VAL A 77 -5.75 3.86 0.86
CA VAL A 77 -4.70 4.75 0.33
C VAL A 77 -4.36 5.87 1.30
N ASP A 78 -5.37 6.43 1.96
CA ASP A 78 -5.18 7.51 2.92
C ASP A 78 -4.33 7.06 4.10
N ASP A 79 -4.62 5.89 4.68
CA ASP A 79 -3.84 5.33 5.77
C ASP A 79 -2.47 4.83 5.29
N TYR A 80 -2.33 4.37 4.04
CA TYR A 80 -1.01 4.03 3.49
C TYR A 80 -0.10 5.26 3.45
N VAL A 81 -0.62 6.39 2.96
CA VAL A 81 0.15 7.64 2.91
C VAL A 81 0.52 8.10 4.32
N ASN A 82 -0.42 8.04 5.25
CA ASN A 82 -0.20 8.52 6.62
C ASN A 82 0.74 7.62 7.43
N ASP A 83 0.54 6.30 7.37
CA ASP A 83 1.24 5.36 8.23
C ASP A 83 2.58 4.90 7.62
N ILE A 84 2.68 4.80 6.30
CA ILE A 84 3.82 4.17 5.61
C ILE A 84 4.68 5.19 4.85
N GLU A 85 4.09 5.94 3.91
CA GLU A 85 4.85 6.90 3.09
C GLU A 85 5.44 8.05 3.92
N ASN A 86 4.65 8.57 4.87
CA ASN A 86 5.09 9.69 5.72
C ASN A 86 5.91 9.26 6.94
N ALA A 87 6.17 7.96 7.13
CA ALA A 87 6.98 7.48 8.23
C ALA A 87 8.45 7.87 8.01
N LYS A 88 9.06 8.52 9.01
CA LYS A 88 10.52 8.69 9.05
C LYS A 88 11.13 7.40 9.55
N VAL A 89 11.85 6.69 8.68
CA VAL A 89 12.40 5.36 8.97
C VAL A 89 13.88 5.37 8.64
N SER A 90 14.69 4.84 9.55
CA SER A 90 16.13 4.69 9.30
C SER A 90 16.39 3.71 8.16
N GLU A 91 17.50 3.89 7.44
CA GLU A 91 17.90 3.00 6.35
C GLU A 91 17.96 1.53 6.79
N LYS A 92 18.57 1.28 7.96
CA LYS A 92 18.61 -0.06 8.57
C LYS A 92 17.22 -0.61 8.83
N ALA A 93 16.29 0.20 9.32
CA ALA A 93 14.92 -0.24 9.58
C ALA A 93 14.15 -0.55 8.29
N LEU A 94 14.41 0.18 7.20
CA LEU A 94 13.89 -0.14 5.88
C LEU A 94 14.46 -1.45 5.35
N GLU A 95 15.77 -1.68 5.48
CA GLU A 95 16.43 -2.90 5.02
C GLU A 95 15.94 -4.14 5.81
N ASP A 96 15.96 -4.05 7.15
CA ASP A 96 15.52 -5.14 8.05
C ASP A 96 14.05 -5.53 7.80
N ASN A 97 13.22 -4.60 7.32
CA ASN A 97 11.79 -4.82 7.06
C ASN A 97 11.42 -4.86 5.57
N LYS A 98 12.40 -4.89 4.65
CA LYS A 98 12.18 -4.72 3.21
C LYS A 98 11.07 -5.62 2.66
N LYS A 99 11.05 -6.90 3.05
CA LYS A 99 10.02 -7.85 2.61
C LYS A 99 8.62 -7.42 3.06
N ALA A 100 8.45 -7.08 4.33
CA ALA A 100 7.15 -6.69 4.89
C ALA A 100 6.66 -5.36 4.31
N ASP A 101 7.56 -4.42 4.07
CA ASP A 101 7.23 -3.15 3.40
C ASP A 101 6.77 -3.36 1.95
N MET A 102 7.48 -4.21 1.19
CA MET A 102 7.09 -4.58 -0.18
C MET A 102 5.73 -5.30 -0.22
N GLU A 103 5.44 -6.19 0.73
CA GLU A 103 4.13 -6.86 0.81
C GLU A 103 2.99 -5.85 1.06
N VAL A 104 3.21 -4.88 1.95
CA VAL A 104 2.26 -3.80 2.22
C VAL A 104 2.04 -2.93 0.98
N PHE A 105 3.11 -2.55 0.28
CA PHE A 105 3.02 -1.81 -0.98
C PHE A 105 2.20 -2.59 -2.02
N GLY A 106 2.55 -3.85 -2.28
CA GLY A 106 1.89 -4.68 -3.31
C GLY A 106 0.42 -4.92 -3.01
N MET A 107 0.05 -5.07 -1.73
CA MET A 107 -1.34 -5.18 -1.31
C MET A 107 -2.18 -3.95 -1.72
N VAL A 108 -1.63 -2.75 -1.48
CA VAL A 108 -2.30 -1.48 -1.82
C VAL A 108 -2.35 -1.30 -3.33
N GLU A 109 -1.27 -1.61 -4.04
CA GLU A 109 -1.20 -1.53 -5.49
C GLU A 109 -2.26 -2.41 -6.17
N VAL A 110 -2.32 -3.69 -5.81
CA VAL A 110 -3.29 -4.64 -6.37
C VAL A 110 -4.72 -4.14 -6.15
N ALA A 111 -5.05 -3.68 -4.94
CA ALA A 111 -6.38 -3.20 -4.62
C ALA A 111 -6.82 -1.98 -5.47
N ILE A 112 -5.86 -1.10 -5.81
CA ILE A 112 -6.13 0.16 -6.51
C ILE A 112 -6.12 -0.02 -8.05
N PHE A 113 -5.17 -0.79 -8.59
CA PHE A 113 -4.99 -0.92 -10.03
C PHE A 113 -5.74 -2.10 -10.64
N MET A 114 -6.06 -3.14 -9.87
CA MET A 114 -6.97 -4.20 -10.29
C MET A 114 -8.36 -3.93 -9.74
N LYS A 115 -9.17 -3.16 -10.49
CA LYS A 115 -10.52 -2.73 -10.03
C LYS A 115 -11.41 -3.89 -9.57
N SER A 116 -11.32 -5.05 -10.23
CA SER A 116 -12.07 -6.27 -9.89
C SER A 116 -11.64 -6.91 -8.58
N MET A 117 -10.44 -6.62 -8.08
CA MET A 117 -10.01 -7.13 -6.78
C MET A 117 -10.73 -6.36 -5.68
N TYR A 118 -11.27 -7.11 -4.72
CA TYR A 118 -11.97 -6.55 -3.55
C TYR A 118 -13.18 -5.67 -3.92
N SER A 119 -13.83 -5.96 -5.05
CA SER A 119 -14.98 -5.18 -5.55
C SER A 119 -16.33 -5.60 -4.95
N ASP A 120 -16.40 -6.75 -4.28
CA ASP A 120 -17.66 -7.29 -3.77
C ASP A 120 -18.17 -6.55 -2.53
N GLY A 121 -17.28 -5.83 -1.85
CA GLY A 121 -17.58 -5.02 -0.68
C GLY A 121 -18.50 -3.84 -1.01
N VAL A 122 -19.36 -3.48 -0.05
CA VAL A 122 -20.36 -2.41 -0.20
C VAL A 122 -19.71 -1.07 -0.54
N GLU A 123 -18.57 -0.76 0.08
CA GLU A 123 -17.84 0.49 -0.17
C GLU A 123 -17.25 0.53 -1.59
N ALA A 124 -16.73 -0.61 -2.08
CA ALA A 124 -16.16 -0.68 -3.42
C ALA A 124 -17.20 -0.47 -4.53
N LYS A 125 -18.45 -0.93 -4.32
CA LYS A 125 -19.55 -0.75 -5.27
C LYS A 125 -19.97 0.72 -5.42
N ASN A 126 -19.68 1.54 -4.41
CA ASN A 126 -19.97 2.98 -4.42
C ASN A 126 -18.85 3.82 -5.05
N LEU A 127 -17.69 3.22 -5.35
CA LEU A 127 -16.56 3.94 -5.95
C LEU A 127 -16.84 4.26 -7.41
N THR A 128 -16.77 5.55 -7.74
CA THR A 128 -16.86 6.02 -9.12
C THR A 128 -15.51 5.93 -9.84
N ASP A 129 -15.52 6.04 -11.17
CA ASP A 129 -14.28 6.16 -11.94
C ASP A 129 -13.42 7.37 -11.53
N ALA A 130 -14.07 8.46 -11.10
CA ALA A 130 -13.38 9.63 -10.59
C ALA A 130 -12.66 9.33 -9.26
N ASP A 131 -13.28 8.53 -8.38
CA ASP A 131 -12.65 8.07 -7.14
C ASP A 131 -11.44 7.19 -7.43
N TYR A 132 -11.57 6.21 -8.32
CA TYR A 132 -10.46 5.37 -8.76
C TYR A 132 -9.30 6.19 -9.31
N LYS A 133 -9.58 7.17 -10.19
CA LYS A 133 -8.55 8.05 -10.74
C LYS A 133 -7.87 8.89 -9.66
N ARG A 134 -8.62 9.37 -8.66
CA ARG A 134 -8.08 10.13 -7.54
C ARG A 134 -7.15 9.29 -6.67
N ILE A 135 -7.57 8.09 -6.27
CA ILE A 135 -6.75 7.22 -5.41
C ILE A 135 -5.52 6.67 -6.14
N GLN A 136 -5.65 6.33 -7.43
CA GLN A 136 -4.52 5.93 -8.29
C GLN A 136 -3.49 7.04 -8.39
N LYS A 137 -3.93 8.27 -8.68
CA LYS A 137 -3.03 9.43 -8.75
C LYS A 137 -2.35 9.69 -7.41
N LYS A 138 -3.09 9.58 -6.30
CA LYS A 138 -2.54 9.78 -4.95
C LYS A 138 -1.45 8.75 -4.65
N PHE A 139 -1.72 7.46 -4.87
CA PHE A 139 -0.74 6.40 -4.64
C PHE A 139 0.48 6.52 -5.57
N ALA A 140 0.26 6.77 -6.87
CA ALA A 140 1.35 6.95 -7.84
C ALA A 140 2.24 8.17 -7.56
N SER A 141 1.77 9.14 -6.76
CA SER A 141 2.56 10.32 -6.39
C SER A 141 3.52 10.09 -5.20
N THR A 142 3.39 8.96 -4.49
CA THR A 142 4.24 8.60 -3.35
C THR A 142 5.70 8.39 -3.78
N ASN A 143 6.65 8.65 -2.87
CA ASN A 143 8.07 8.45 -3.16
C ASN A 143 8.38 6.96 -3.35
N LYS A 144 7.76 6.07 -2.56
CA LYS A 144 7.89 4.62 -2.73
C LYS A 144 7.49 4.16 -4.13
N PHE A 145 6.37 4.64 -4.66
CA PHE A 145 5.95 4.30 -6.02
C PHE A 145 6.95 4.79 -7.08
N LYS A 146 7.41 6.05 -6.96
CA LYS A 146 8.40 6.62 -7.88
C LYS A 146 9.76 5.90 -7.85
N GLN A 147 10.21 5.47 -6.68
CA GLN A 147 11.42 4.66 -6.55
C GLN A 147 11.29 3.35 -7.33
N LEU A 148 10.12 2.72 -7.28
CA LEU A 148 9.82 1.50 -8.03
C LEU A 148 9.66 1.72 -9.54
N GLU A 149 9.06 2.83 -9.99
CA GLU A 149 9.08 3.21 -11.41
C GLU A 149 10.50 3.43 -11.93
N GLY A 150 11.40 3.97 -11.09
CA GLY A 150 12.81 4.10 -11.38
C GLY A 150 13.51 2.75 -11.63
N TYR A 151 13.10 1.69 -10.93
CA TYR A 151 13.57 0.32 -11.21
C TYR A 151 13.00 -0.25 -12.52
N VAL A 152 11.79 0.14 -12.93
CA VAL A 152 11.15 -0.32 -14.17
C VAL A 152 11.71 0.38 -15.41
N GLN A 153 12.15 1.65 -15.30
CA GLN A 153 12.83 2.35 -16.41
C GLN A 153 14.24 1.79 -16.73
N ILE A 154 14.82 0.92 -15.89
CA ILE A 154 16.17 0.36 -16.10
C ILE A 154 16.13 -0.95 -16.93
N GLN A 155 14.96 -1.47 -17.30
CA GLN A 155 14.91 -2.54 -18.31
C GLN A 155 14.55 -1.96 -19.68
N PRO A 156 15.52 -1.73 -20.58
CA PRO A 156 15.19 -1.52 -21.97
C PRO A 156 14.44 -2.75 -22.46
N VAL A 157 13.24 -2.54 -23.00
CA VAL A 157 12.57 -3.56 -23.79
C VAL A 157 13.42 -3.72 -25.05
N THR A 158 14.27 -4.74 -25.09
CA THR A 158 14.91 -5.16 -26.34
C THR A 158 13.80 -5.44 -27.34
N GLN A 159 13.82 -4.70 -28.45
CA GLN A 159 12.86 -4.78 -29.55
C GLN A 159 12.85 -6.16 -30.19
#